data_AF-A0A7S2Z365-F1
#
_entry.id   AF-A0A7S2Z365-F1
#
_cell.length_a   1.000
_cell.length_b   1.000
_cell.length_c   1.000
_cell.angle_alpha   90.00
_cell.angle_beta   90.00
_cell.angle_gamma   90.00
#
_symmetry.space_group_name_H-M   'P 1'
#
loop_
_entity.id
_entity.type
_entity.pdbx_description
1 polymer ?
#
loop_
_entity_poly.entity_id
_entity_poly.type
_entity_poly.pdbx_seq_one_letter_code
_entity_poly.pdbx_strand_id
1 'polypeptide(L)'
;QAIQDWLGILLLLEGKCPGAKELLTPFPKSYLTSRIQEIAHGSCVNGFRWNAGKSHVRGKKWNKNDFPTDSSILCYLFCVYLRHPSWRFEGDFKVSTPRTSFFTGTLPHKPGEHFRAILPQMPAPKSTGHVILFQSRFGDPLYTLSADDEEDIRVTGHSGLFRGLALFLMLLRRRDHDWIGQNRLHNLGLHSVVYTEV
;
A
#
# COMPACT_ATOMS: atom_id res chain seq x y z
N GLN A 1 -0.87 -13.11 -11.41
CA GLN A 1 -2.20 -13.39 -11.97
C GLN A 1 -3.15 -12.30 -11.52
N ALA A 2 -3.91 -11.71 -12.44
CA ALA A 2 -4.96 -10.75 -12.10
C ALA A 2 -6.01 -11.47 -11.24
N ILE A 3 -6.56 -10.79 -10.24
CA ILE A 3 -7.79 -11.26 -9.61
C ILE A 3 -8.89 -11.17 -10.68
N GLN A 4 -9.29 -12.32 -11.22
CA GLN A 4 -10.31 -12.44 -12.27
C GLN A 4 -11.49 -13.30 -11.80
N ASP A 5 -11.31 -14.04 -10.70
CA ASP A 5 -12.34 -14.83 -10.08
C ASP A 5 -13.13 -14.01 -9.05
N TRP A 6 -14.41 -14.37 -8.91
CA TRP A 6 -15.32 -13.73 -7.97
C TRP A 6 -14.83 -13.78 -6.52
N LEU A 7 -14.22 -14.90 -6.11
CA LEU A 7 -13.75 -15.08 -4.73
C LEU A 7 -12.63 -14.10 -4.40
N GLY A 8 -11.67 -13.89 -5.29
CA GLY A 8 -10.61 -12.92 -5.09
C GLY A 8 -11.14 -11.48 -5.07
N ILE A 9 -12.13 -11.14 -5.90
CA ILE A 9 -12.79 -9.82 -5.85
C ILE A 9 -13.51 -9.64 -4.51
N LEU A 10 -14.20 -10.67 -4.01
CA LEU A 10 -14.81 -10.64 -2.69
C LEU A 10 -13.76 -10.45 -1.59
N LEU A 11 -12.65 -11.17 -1.63
CA LEU A 11 -11.57 -11.03 -0.65
C LEU A 11 -10.97 -9.61 -0.67
N LEU A 12 -10.85 -8.99 -1.85
CA LEU A 12 -10.46 -7.59 -1.97
C LEU A 12 -11.47 -6.67 -1.28
N LEU A 13 -12.74 -6.78 -1.65
CA LEU A 13 -13.81 -5.90 -1.17
C LEU A 13 -14.14 -6.11 0.31
N GLU A 14 -13.78 -7.24 0.90
CA GLU A 14 -13.85 -7.50 2.33
C GLU A 14 -12.56 -7.15 3.08
N GLY A 15 -11.52 -6.66 2.40
CA GLY A 15 -10.21 -6.32 2.98
C GLY A 15 -9.46 -7.52 3.54
N LYS A 16 -9.69 -8.71 2.95
CA LYS A 16 -9.14 -10.00 3.37
C LYS A 16 -8.04 -10.51 2.46
N CYS A 17 -7.60 -9.74 1.45
CA CYS A 17 -6.47 -10.14 0.61
C CYS A 17 -5.24 -10.53 1.46
N PRO A 18 -4.69 -11.74 1.26
CA PRO A 18 -3.53 -12.20 2.00
C PRO A 18 -2.34 -11.24 1.88
N GLY A 19 -1.71 -10.93 3.02
CA GLY A 19 -0.58 -10.00 3.09
C GLY A 19 -0.95 -8.53 2.91
N ALA A 20 -2.21 -8.15 2.81
CA ALA A 20 -2.59 -6.73 2.83
C ALA A 20 -3.63 -6.43 3.90
N LYS A 21 -4.43 -7.44 4.31
CA LYS A 21 -5.45 -7.31 5.36
C LYS A 21 -4.91 -6.71 6.66
N GLU A 22 -3.65 -6.96 6.99
CA GLU A 22 -3.02 -6.47 8.22
C GLU A 22 -2.81 -4.94 8.22
N LEU A 23 -2.93 -4.27 7.06
CA LEU A 23 -2.81 -2.81 6.93
C LEU A 23 -4.10 -2.08 7.32
N LEU A 24 -5.23 -2.79 7.44
CA LEU A 24 -6.51 -2.21 7.78
C LEU A 24 -6.86 -2.52 9.24
N THR A 25 -7.53 -1.56 9.90
CA THR A 25 -8.23 -1.82 11.16
C THR A 25 -9.47 -2.69 10.90
N PRO A 26 -10.04 -3.34 11.92
CA PRO A 26 -11.32 -4.03 11.76
C PRO A 26 -12.43 -3.08 11.27
N PHE A 27 -13.37 -3.59 10.49
CA PHE A 27 -14.55 -2.85 10.02
C PHE A 27 -15.71 -3.81 9.70
N PRO A 28 -16.96 -3.33 9.70
CA PRO A 28 -18.12 -4.15 9.33
C PRO A 28 -18.13 -4.47 7.82
N LYS A 29 -18.73 -5.63 7.48
CA LYS A 29 -18.93 -6.05 6.09
C LYS A 29 -19.66 -4.94 5.32
N SER A 30 -19.28 -4.71 4.07
CA SER A 30 -19.73 -3.63 3.16
C SER A 30 -19.13 -2.22 3.35
N TYR A 31 -18.46 -1.93 4.48
CA TYR A 31 -17.81 -0.62 4.68
C TYR A 31 -16.80 -0.32 3.57
N LEU A 32 -15.91 -1.27 3.30
CA LEU A 32 -14.82 -1.10 2.35
C LEU A 32 -15.35 -0.91 0.92
N THR A 33 -16.30 -1.75 0.48
CA THR A 33 -16.94 -1.61 -0.84
C THR A 33 -17.58 -0.22 -1.02
N SER A 34 -18.37 0.24 -0.05
CA SER A 34 -19.00 1.56 -0.11
C SER A 34 -17.97 2.68 -0.14
N ARG A 35 -16.88 2.57 0.64
CA ARG A 35 -15.81 3.56 0.62
C ARG A 35 -15.06 3.58 -0.69
N ILE A 36 -14.71 2.43 -1.26
CA ILE A 36 -14.00 2.36 -2.55
C ILE A 36 -14.84 3.01 -3.65
N GLN A 37 -16.15 2.71 -3.72
CA GLN A 37 -17.05 3.32 -4.70
C GLN A 37 -17.10 4.85 -4.57
N GLU A 38 -17.16 5.37 -3.34
CA GLU A 38 -17.18 6.81 -3.09
C GLU A 38 -15.85 7.49 -3.37
N ILE A 39 -14.72 6.86 -3.00
CA ILE A 39 -13.38 7.38 -3.28
C ILE A 39 -13.18 7.47 -4.81
N ALA A 40 -13.58 6.44 -5.54
CA ALA A 40 -13.43 6.33 -6.99
C ALA A 40 -14.45 7.16 -7.80
N HIS A 41 -15.38 7.86 -7.15
CA HIS A 41 -16.38 8.66 -7.86
C HIS A 41 -15.72 9.85 -8.57
N GLY A 42 -15.94 10.01 -9.88
CA GLY A 42 -15.34 11.08 -10.69
C GLY A 42 -13.97 10.68 -11.27
N SER A 43 -13.08 11.64 -11.50
CA SER A 43 -11.71 11.37 -11.93
C SER A 43 -10.80 11.04 -10.73
N CYS A 44 -10.02 9.97 -10.83
CA CYS A 44 -9.05 9.55 -9.81
C CYS A 44 -9.68 9.18 -8.44
N VAL A 45 -9.30 9.90 -7.38
CA VAL A 45 -9.72 9.65 -5.98
C VAL A 45 -10.47 10.86 -5.40
N ASN A 46 -11.41 11.44 -6.15
CA ASN A 46 -12.08 12.69 -5.79
C ASN A 46 -12.78 12.66 -4.41
N GLY A 47 -13.29 11.49 -3.99
CA GLY A 47 -13.92 11.31 -2.68
C GLY A 47 -12.94 11.05 -1.52
N PHE A 48 -11.63 11.20 -1.75
CA PHE A 48 -10.57 10.91 -0.79
C PHE A 48 -10.53 11.92 0.36
N ARG A 49 -10.56 11.40 1.59
CA ARG A 49 -10.36 12.17 2.82
C ARG A 49 -9.27 11.51 3.64
N TRP A 50 -8.07 12.10 3.61
CA TRP A 50 -6.85 11.47 4.10
C TRP A 50 -6.99 10.84 5.51
N ASN A 51 -7.51 11.58 6.49
CA ASN A 51 -7.65 11.13 7.89
C ASN A 51 -9.07 10.73 8.29
N ALA A 52 -9.96 10.50 7.33
CA ALA A 52 -11.36 10.21 7.61
C ALA A 52 -11.87 9.03 6.81
N GLY A 53 -13.12 8.66 7.13
CA GLY A 53 -13.91 7.69 6.41
C GLY A 53 -15.39 8.05 6.50
N LYS A 54 -16.28 7.10 6.22
CA LYS A 54 -17.73 7.32 6.25
C LYS A 54 -18.34 6.68 7.47
N SER A 55 -19.35 7.28 8.09
CA SER A 55 -20.06 6.53 9.12
C SER A 55 -20.81 5.35 8.50
N HIS A 56 -20.61 4.16 9.06
CA HIS A 56 -21.31 2.96 8.62
C HIS A 56 -22.76 2.90 9.12
N VAL A 57 -23.05 3.48 10.29
CA VAL A 57 -24.37 3.41 10.93
C VAL A 57 -25.00 4.80 10.95
N ARG A 58 -26.24 4.90 10.48
CA ARG A 58 -27.01 6.15 10.49
C ARG A 58 -27.07 6.72 11.91
N GLY A 59 -26.65 7.98 12.07
CA GLY A 59 -26.63 8.67 13.37
C GLY A 59 -25.38 8.43 14.22
N LYS A 60 -24.51 7.47 13.89
CA LYS A 60 -23.20 7.31 14.55
C LYS A 60 -22.17 8.20 13.85
N LYS A 61 -21.22 8.79 14.57
CA LYS A 61 -20.06 9.44 13.96
C LYS A 61 -19.02 8.39 13.57
N TRP A 62 -18.33 8.61 12.46
CA TRP A 62 -17.15 7.81 12.11
C TRP A 62 -16.06 7.99 13.17
N ASN A 63 -15.38 6.91 13.51
CA ASN A 63 -14.30 6.90 14.50
C ASN A 63 -13.04 6.28 13.88
N LYS A 64 -11.93 7.00 13.95
CA LYS A 64 -10.62 6.58 13.40
C LYS A 64 -10.06 5.30 14.02
N ASN A 65 -10.48 4.93 15.23
CA ASN A 65 -10.03 3.71 15.90
C ASN A 65 -10.84 2.48 15.49
N ASP A 66 -12.07 2.67 15.02
CA ASP A 66 -13.02 1.58 14.73
C ASP A 66 -13.13 1.27 13.23
N PHE A 67 -12.56 2.13 12.37
CA PHE A 67 -12.70 2.05 10.93
C PHE A 67 -11.43 2.53 10.23
N PRO A 68 -11.06 1.95 9.09
CA PRO A 68 -9.92 2.42 8.33
C PRO A 68 -10.22 3.78 7.69
N THR A 69 -9.19 4.61 7.64
CA THR A 69 -9.17 5.86 6.89
C THR A 69 -9.10 5.59 5.39
N ASP A 70 -9.46 6.56 4.57
CA ASP A 70 -9.26 6.44 3.12
C ASP A 70 -7.78 6.26 2.76
N SER A 71 -6.84 6.84 3.53
CA SER A 71 -5.40 6.64 3.31
C SER A 71 -5.00 5.17 3.52
N SER A 72 -5.54 4.53 4.56
CA SER A 72 -5.31 3.11 4.84
C SER A 72 -5.92 2.22 3.75
N ILE A 73 -7.13 2.57 3.27
CA ILE A 73 -7.79 1.86 2.16
C ILE A 73 -6.98 1.96 0.87
N LEU A 74 -6.53 3.15 0.49
CA LEU A 74 -5.74 3.33 -0.73
C LEU A 74 -4.37 2.65 -0.65
N CYS A 75 -3.70 2.68 0.51
CA CYS A 75 -2.46 1.92 0.69
C CYS A 75 -2.67 0.41 0.64
N TYR A 76 -3.78 -0.10 1.21
CA TYR A 76 -4.19 -1.48 1.06
C TYR A 76 -4.39 -1.85 -0.42
N LEU A 77 -5.15 -1.04 -1.17
CA LEU A 77 -5.37 -1.26 -2.61
C LEU A 77 -4.07 -1.20 -3.40
N PHE A 78 -3.16 -0.28 -3.06
CA PHE A 78 -1.82 -0.21 -3.64
C PHE A 78 -1.02 -1.50 -3.38
N CYS A 79 -1.01 -2.00 -2.15
CA CYS A 79 -0.35 -3.27 -1.82
C CYS A 79 -0.97 -4.46 -2.59
N VAL A 80 -2.30 -4.50 -2.72
CA VAL A 80 -2.97 -5.54 -3.53
C VAL A 80 -2.58 -5.41 -5.00
N TYR A 81 -2.56 -4.19 -5.55
CA TYR A 81 -2.12 -3.91 -6.91
C TYR A 81 -0.70 -4.43 -7.17
N LEU A 82 0.25 -4.16 -6.27
CA LEU A 82 1.63 -4.62 -6.40
C LEU A 82 1.77 -6.16 -6.38
N ARG A 83 0.88 -6.85 -5.67
CA ARG A 83 0.82 -8.33 -5.64
C ARG A 83 0.16 -8.92 -6.88
N HIS A 84 -0.71 -8.16 -7.54
CA HIS A 84 -1.46 -8.56 -8.72
C HIS A 84 -1.10 -7.67 -9.92
N PRO A 85 0.18 -7.66 -10.35
CA PRO A 85 0.69 -6.76 -11.40
C PRO A 85 -0.03 -6.92 -12.74
N SER A 86 -0.70 -8.05 -12.97
CA SER A 86 -1.51 -8.30 -14.16
C SER A 86 -2.85 -7.55 -14.16
N TRP A 87 -3.18 -6.81 -13.10
CA TRP A 87 -4.25 -5.82 -13.12
C TRP A 87 -3.85 -4.68 -14.05
N ARG A 88 -4.27 -4.77 -15.31
CA ARG A 88 -3.97 -3.77 -16.34
C ARG A 88 -5.21 -2.99 -16.70
N PHE A 89 -5.12 -1.67 -16.63
CA PHE A 89 -5.84 -0.80 -17.54
C PHE A 89 -4.91 -0.63 -18.75
N GLU A 90 -5.13 -1.45 -19.79
CA GLU A 90 -4.36 -1.55 -21.06
C GLU A 90 -2.85 -1.90 -20.96
N GLY A 91 -2.35 -2.81 -21.82
CA GLY A 91 -0.90 -3.09 -22.03
C GLY A 91 -0.43 -4.53 -21.82
N ASP A 92 0.82 -4.86 -22.20
CA ASP A 92 1.45 -6.20 -22.07
C ASP A 92 2.72 -6.24 -21.18
N PHE A 93 2.53 -6.37 -19.86
CA PHE A 93 3.56 -6.54 -18.83
C PHE A 93 4.19 -7.96 -18.76
N LYS A 94 5.52 -8.04 -18.90
CA LYS A 94 6.29 -9.27 -18.68
C LYS A 94 6.76 -9.35 -17.22
N VAL A 95 6.50 -10.49 -16.57
CA VAL A 95 7.03 -10.79 -15.23
C VAL A 95 8.54 -10.89 -15.31
N SER A 96 9.24 -10.31 -14.34
CA SER A 96 10.69 -10.26 -14.30
C SER A 96 11.21 -11.00 -13.06
N THR A 97 12.38 -11.65 -13.14
CA THR A 97 12.96 -12.41 -12.03
C THR A 97 13.46 -11.50 -10.90
N PRO A 98 12.83 -11.49 -9.71
CA PRO A 98 13.21 -10.59 -8.62
C PRO A 98 14.68 -10.70 -8.27
N ARG A 99 15.31 -9.57 -7.94
CA ARG A 99 16.58 -9.56 -7.17
C ARG A 99 16.35 -9.37 -5.67
N THR A 100 15.20 -8.83 -5.27
CA THR A 100 14.86 -8.50 -3.89
C THR A 100 13.47 -9.01 -3.53
N SER A 101 13.32 -9.49 -2.29
CA SER A 101 12.03 -9.95 -1.77
C SER A 101 11.14 -8.75 -1.42
N PHE A 102 9.86 -8.79 -1.81
CA PHE A 102 8.87 -7.77 -1.43
C PHE A 102 7.77 -8.37 -0.57
N PHE A 103 7.52 -7.76 0.59
CA PHE A 103 6.52 -8.19 1.56
C PHE A 103 5.49 -7.09 1.80
N THR A 104 4.26 -7.50 2.09
CA THR A 104 3.19 -6.59 2.47
C THR A 104 2.50 -7.16 3.69
N GLY A 105 2.09 -6.31 4.63
CA GLY A 105 1.25 -6.67 5.78
C GLY A 105 1.96 -7.46 6.88
N THR A 106 2.71 -8.50 6.53
CA THR A 106 3.47 -9.35 7.45
C THR A 106 4.85 -9.64 6.89
N LEU A 107 5.81 -9.81 7.81
CA LEU A 107 7.12 -10.35 7.50
C LEU A 107 7.19 -11.81 7.95
N PRO A 108 7.92 -12.66 7.22
CA PRO A 108 8.34 -13.96 7.76
C PRO A 108 9.30 -13.74 8.95
N HIS A 109 9.45 -14.75 9.80
CA HIS A 109 10.34 -14.69 10.97
C HIS A 109 11.81 -14.36 10.60
N LYS A 110 12.24 -14.73 9.38
CA LYS A 110 13.56 -14.41 8.83
C LYS A 110 13.38 -13.93 7.39
N PRO A 111 13.19 -12.62 7.14
CA PRO A 111 12.92 -12.08 5.80
C PRO A 111 14.12 -12.09 4.84
N GLY A 112 15.28 -12.53 5.31
CA GLY A 112 16.55 -12.44 4.57
C GLY A 112 17.15 -11.03 4.66
N GLU A 113 18.30 -10.87 4.02
CA GLU A 113 18.91 -9.55 3.80
C GLU A 113 18.29 -8.90 2.55
N HIS A 114 18.38 -7.58 2.42
CA HIS A 114 17.92 -6.85 1.22
C HIS A 114 16.44 -7.06 0.84
N PHE A 115 15.52 -6.98 1.81
CA PHE A 115 14.08 -7.04 1.54
C PHE A 115 13.42 -5.66 1.46
N ARG A 116 12.23 -5.65 0.86
CA ARG A 116 11.35 -4.49 0.74
C ARG A 116 10.04 -4.80 1.42
N ALA A 117 9.47 -3.86 2.15
CA ALA A 117 8.18 -4.12 2.76
C ALA A 117 7.27 -2.89 2.92
N ILE A 118 5.97 -3.12 2.86
CA ILE A 118 4.95 -2.18 3.36
C ILE A 118 4.22 -2.88 4.52
N LEU A 119 4.37 -2.36 5.73
CA LEU A 119 3.94 -3.05 6.95
C LEU A 119 3.04 -2.16 7.81
N PRO A 120 2.13 -2.74 8.60
CA PRO A 120 1.54 -2.00 9.71
C PRO A 120 2.65 -1.61 10.69
N GLN A 121 2.43 -0.54 11.44
CA GLN A 121 3.42 0.00 12.38
C GLN A 121 4.01 -1.07 13.33
N MET A 122 5.33 -0.90 13.54
CA MET A 122 6.34 -1.59 14.36
C MET A 122 5.93 -2.57 15.49
N PRO A 123 6.83 -3.52 15.83
CA PRO A 123 8.23 -3.65 15.40
C PRO A 123 8.46 -4.56 14.17
N ALA A 124 9.50 -4.28 13.40
CA ALA A 124 10.02 -5.13 12.33
C ALA A 124 11.57 -5.16 12.39
N PRO A 125 12.22 -6.28 12.02
CA PRO A 125 13.67 -6.37 12.01
C PRO A 125 14.28 -5.39 10.99
N LYS A 126 15.23 -4.57 11.44
CA LYS A 126 16.08 -3.75 10.57
C LYS A 126 17.32 -4.58 10.22
N SER A 127 17.56 -4.83 8.94
CA SER A 127 18.72 -5.57 8.41
C SER A 127 19.43 -4.74 7.34
N THR A 128 20.66 -5.10 6.99
CA THR A 128 21.39 -4.40 5.93
C THR A 128 20.64 -4.48 4.59
N GLY A 129 20.54 -3.34 3.92
CA GLY A 129 19.84 -3.14 2.68
C GLY A 129 18.31 -3.16 2.76
N HIS A 130 17.68 -3.02 3.94
CA HIS A 130 16.21 -3.01 4.04
C HIS A 130 15.61 -1.69 3.56
N VAL A 131 14.40 -1.74 3.00
CA VAL A 131 13.56 -0.54 2.82
C VAL A 131 12.13 -0.89 3.21
N ILE A 132 11.62 -0.24 4.26
CA ILE A 132 10.31 -0.53 4.82
C ILE A 132 9.50 0.77 4.89
N LEU A 133 8.30 0.76 4.32
CA LEU A 133 7.30 1.79 4.57
C LEU A 133 6.29 1.27 5.60
N PHE A 134 6.37 1.79 6.82
CA PHE A 134 5.36 1.53 7.84
C PHE A 134 4.14 2.43 7.62
N GLN A 135 2.95 1.89 7.80
CA GLN A 135 1.71 2.64 7.91
C GLN A 135 1.11 2.45 9.30
N SER A 136 0.78 3.55 9.98
CA SER A 136 -0.02 3.45 11.20
C SER A 136 -1.41 2.85 10.93
N ARG A 137 -1.79 1.88 11.75
CA ARG A 137 -3.14 1.32 11.73
C ARG A 137 -4.12 2.18 12.52
N PHE A 138 -3.64 2.86 13.55
CA PHE A 138 -4.48 3.56 14.52
C PHE A 138 -4.17 5.06 14.51
N GLY A 139 -5.18 5.85 14.87
CA GLY A 139 -5.03 7.31 14.90
C GLY A 139 -4.95 7.92 13.50
N ASP A 140 -4.25 9.04 13.40
CA ASP A 140 -4.09 9.74 12.12
C ASP A 140 -3.10 9.01 11.20
N PRO A 141 -3.33 9.03 9.87
CA PRO A 141 -2.41 8.42 8.92
C PRO A 141 -1.00 8.97 9.08
N LEU A 142 -0.09 8.07 9.43
CA LEU A 142 1.33 8.31 9.57
C LEU A 142 2.07 7.23 8.80
N TYR A 143 2.99 7.65 7.94
CA TYR A 143 3.86 6.77 7.19
C TYR A 143 5.30 7.03 7.58
N THR A 144 6.02 5.96 7.90
CA THR A 144 7.43 6.02 8.32
C THR A 144 8.25 5.16 7.37
N LEU A 145 9.17 5.79 6.64
CA LEU A 145 10.10 5.10 5.76
C LEU A 145 11.40 4.85 6.54
N SER A 146 11.74 3.58 6.72
CA SER A 146 12.98 3.11 7.36
C SER A 146 13.83 2.43 6.30
N ALA A 147 15.08 2.85 6.17
CA ALA A 147 16.00 2.28 5.19
C ALA A 147 17.44 2.26 5.72
N ASP A 148 18.00 1.08 5.90
CA ASP A 148 19.35 0.89 6.45
C ASP A 148 19.59 1.66 7.77
N ASP A 149 20.76 2.30 7.88
CA ASP A 149 21.17 3.13 9.01
C ASP A 149 20.77 4.61 8.83
N GLU A 150 19.92 4.92 7.83
CA GLU A 150 19.40 6.27 7.63
C GLU A 150 18.32 6.58 8.68
N GLU A 151 18.18 7.87 9.02
CA GLU A 151 17.10 8.31 9.90
C GLU A 151 15.73 8.02 9.27
N ASP A 152 14.80 7.53 10.10
CA ASP A 152 13.45 7.22 9.65
C ASP A 152 12.71 8.49 9.19
N ILE A 153 12.31 8.54 7.91
CA ILE A 153 11.55 9.67 7.36
C ILE A 153 10.07 9.49 7.68
N ARG A 154 9.46 10.48 8.34
CA ARG A 154 8.04 10.47 8.70
C ARG A 154 7.24 11.44 7.85
N VAL A 155 6.13 10.97 7.27
CA VAL A 155 5.20 11.80 6.50
C VAL A 155 3.76 11.58 6.98
N THR A 156 3.00 12.66 7.06
CA THR A 156 1.60 12.68 7.53
C THR A 156 0.82 13.79 6.81
N GLY A 157 -0.46 13.96 7.14
CA GLY A 157 -1.33 14.97 6.56
C GLY A 157 -1.93 14.56 5.22
N HIS A 158 -2.51 15.56 4.53
CA HIS A 158 -3.29 15.36 3.30
C HIS A 158 -2.56 14.60 2.20
N SER A 159 -1.26 14.87 2.04
CA SER A 159 -0.40 14.22 1.03
C SER A 159 0.47 13.11 1.60
N GLY A 160 0.32 12.76 2.89
CA GLY A 160 1.20 11.82 3.59
C GLY A 160 1.29 10.45 2.91
N LEU A 161 0.14 9.88 2.53
CA LEU A 161 0.08 8.63 1.77
C LEU A 161 0.91 8.70 0.48
N PHE A 162 0.60 9.68 -0.37
CA PHE A 162 1.20 9.78 -1.69
C PHE A 162 2.70 10.07 -1.61
N ARG A 163 3.12 10.93 -0.67
CA ARG A 163 4.54 11.21 -0.42
C ARG A 163 5.27 9.98 0.11
N GLY A 164 4.66 9.22 1.02
CA GLY A 164 5.25 8.00 1.56
C GLY A 164 5.44 6.94 0.48
N LEU A 165 4.41 6.71 -0.34
CA LEU A 165 4.49 5.79 -1.49
C LEU A 165 5.50 6.27 -2.53
N ALA A 166 5.52 7.56 -2.88
CA ALA A 166 6.48 8.11 -3.84
C ALA A 166 7.92 7.93 -3.36
N LEU A 167 8.24 8.30 -2.11
CA LEU A 167 9.58 8.11 -1.54
C LEU A 167 9.99 6.64 -1.51
N PHE A 168 9.08 5.75 -1.10
CA PHE A 168 9.31 4.31 -1.13
C PHE A 168 9.67 3.84 -2.55
N LEU A 169 8.86 4.19 -3.54
CA LEU A 169 9.11 3.83 -4.94
C LEU A 169 10.40 4.46 -5.51
N MET A 170 10.73 5.71 -5.13
CA MET A 170 11.99 6.36 -5.47
C MET A 170 13.21 5.59 -4.94
N LEU A 171 13.14 5.12 -3.69
CA LEU A 171 14.21 4.30 -3.11
C LEU A 171 14.34 2.95 -3.83
N LEU A 172 13.22 2.30 -4.17
CA LEU A 172 13.25 1.08 -4.99
C LEU A 172 13.89 1.32 -6.35
N ARG A 173 13.56 2.43 -7.00
CA ARG A 173 14.18 2.82 -8.27
C ARG A 173 15.69 3.00 -8.12
N ARG A 174 16.12 3.73 -7.10
CA ARG A 174 17.53 4.05 -6.85
C ARG A 174 18.36 2.84 -6.43
N ARG A 175 17.84 2.00 -5.53
CA ARG A 175 18.58 0.88 -4.93
C ARG A 175 18.40 -0.43 -5.69
N ASP A 176 17.25 -0.62 -6.33
CA ASP A 176 16.89 -1.88 -6.98
C ASP A 176 16.68 -1.74 -8.48
N HIS A 177 17.08 -0.65 -9.15
CA HIS A 177 16.90 -0.48 -10.60
C HIS A 177 15.46 -0.72 -11.09
N ASP A 178 14.50 -0.09 -10.40
CA ASP A 178 13.06 -0.19 -10.63
C ASP A 178 12.41 -1.52 -10.22
N TRP A 179 13.08 -2.41 -9.50
CA TRP A 179 12.48 -3.69 -9.12
C TRP A 179 11.56 -3.60 -7.90
N ILE A 180 10.38 -4.21 -8.00
CA ILE A 180 9.43 -4.39 -6.89
C ILE A 180 8.78 -5.76 -6.96
N GLY A 181 9.15 -6.64 -6.03
CA GLY A 181 8.74 -8.04 -6.07
C GLY A 181 9.11 -8.69 -7.40
N GLN A 182 8.14 -9.30 -8.09
CA GLN A 182 8.33 -9.99 -9.37
C GLN A 182 8.19 -9.07 -10.61
N ASN A 183 8.18 -7.75 -10.44
CA ASN A 183 7.97 -6.81 -11.53
C ASN A 183 8.93 -5.63 -11.45
N ARG A 184 8.92 -4.81 -12.50
CA ARG A 184 9.58 -3.51 -12.51
C ARG A 184 8.56 -2.37 -12.50
N LEU A 185 8.91 -1.22 -11.94
CA LEU A 185 8.06 -0.03 -11.89
C LEU A 185 7.58 0.40 -13.28
N HIS A 186 8.43 0.27 -14.30
CA HIS A 186 8.05 0.56 -15.69
C HIS A 186 6.94 -0.36 -16.19
N ASN A 187 6.99 -1.66 -15.87
CA ASN A 187 5.94 -2.62 -16.22
C ASN A 187 4.64 -2.32 -15.48
N LEU A 188 4.70 -1.62 -14.36
CA LEU A 188 3.51 -1.23 -13.60
C LEU A 188 3.00 0.17 -14.03
N GLY A 189 3.67 0.84 -14.98
CA GLY A 189 3.37 2.23 -15.33
C GLY A 189 3.65 3.23 -14.20
N LEU A 190 4.31 2.80 -13.11
CA LEU A 190 4.61 3.64 -11.95
C LEU A 190 5.87 4.50 -12.14
N HIS A 191 6.66 4.23 -13.17
CA HIS A 191 7.87 4.99 -13.48
C HIS A 191 7.60 6.49 -13.71
N SER A 192 6.45 6.86 -14.28
CA SER A 192 6.04 8.25 -14.52
C SER A 192 5.76 9.04 -13.24
N VAL A 193 5.35 8.35 -12.17
CA VAL A 193 5.09 8.93 -10.84
C VAL A 193 6.40 9.20 -10.09
N VAL A 194 7.47 8.48 -10.47
CA VAL A 194 8.77 8.47 -9.79
C VAL A 194 9.79 9.13 -10.72
N TYR A 195 9.57 10.41 -11.03
CA TYR A 195 10.47 11.18 -11.90
C TYR A 195 11.62 11.77 -11.08
N THR A 196 12.85 11.46 -11.47
CA THR A 196 14.05 12.18 -11.04
C THR A 196 14.74 12.62 -12.31
N GLU A 197 14.76 13.92 -12.60
CA GLU A 197 15.71 14.45 -13.57
C GLU A 197 17.11 14.04 -13.08
N VAL A 198 17.86 13.39 -13.97
CA VAL A 198 19.29 13.08 -13.76
C VAL A 198 20.08 14.20 -14.39
#